data_AF-A0A8H7FFE6-F1
#
_entry.id   AF-A0A8H7FFE6-F1
#
_cell.length_a   1.000
_cell.length_b   1.000
_cell.length_c   1.000
_cell.angle_alpha   90.00
_cell.angle_beta   90.00
_cell.angle_gamma   90.00
#
_symmetry.space_group_name_H-M   'P 1'
#
loop_
_entity.id
_entity.type
_entity.pdbx_description
1 polymer ?
#
loop_
_entity_poly.entity_id
_entity_poly.type
_entity_poly.pdbx_seq_one_letter_code
_entity_poly.pdbx_strand_id
1 'polypeptide(L)'
;MSELTPQEDAERIRLKRLARLGNINTSPAGASGSPSPSTPVNPPPKPQPKAAPSPGLVYSHPARKPYEPAPASPVPAKKKTQSAPPKLDLPTWEDNAIGTVFQVTLKKEVAERSGFEIVWLKGLAEELQSEGSALVLNGDIADRLLIARLELDPQSMSDDLDYVSVLASLPAQQTVFEYLIGCWKRLNTARSAVLKKAGISNVFKIGYTPVEAQQALGALEKLRELVVSYTGLTLQEPEMFPQPQGKPLGPTEL
;
A
#
# COMPACT_ATOMS: atom_id res chain seq x y z
N MET A 1 -8.68 -17.36 70.75
CA MET A 1 -8.88 -17.29 69.29
C MET A 1 -7.90 -16.26 68.79
N SER A 2 -7.07 -16.61 67.83
CA SER A 2 -6.06 -15.71 67.26
C SER A 2 -6.35 -15.58 65.77
N GLU A 3 -6.60 -14.37 65.30
CA GLU A 3 -6.85 -14.12 63.88
C GLU A 3 -5.54 -14.25 63.11
N LEU A 4 -5.54 -15.04 62.03
CA LEU A 4 -4.44 -15.01 61.07
C LEU A 4 -4.48 -13.68 60.34
N THR A 5 -3.34 -13.01 60.25
CA THR A 5 -3.22 -11.76 59.52
C THR A 5 -3.29 -12.02 58.00
N PRO A 6 -3.84 -11.08 57.20
CA PRO A 6 -3.80 -11.20 55.73
C PRO A 6 -2.38 -11.33 55.14
N GLN A 7 -1.36 -10.94 55.91
CA GLN A 7 0.04 -11.02 55.53
C GLN A 7 0.58 -12.46 55.58
N GLU A 8 0.17 -13.28 56.55
CA GLU A 8 0.58 -14.70 56.65
C GLU A 8 0.04 -15.54 55.48
N ASP A 9 -1.16 -15.23 54.98
CA ASP A 9 -1.73 -15.96 53.84
C ASP A 9 -1.03 -15.56 52.53
N ALA A 10 -0.66 -14.29 52.38
CA ALA A 10 0.20 -13.84 51.28
C ALA A 10 1.57 -14.53 51.28
N GLU A 11 2.19 -14.72 52.45
CA GLU A 11 3.45 -15.48 52.57
C GLU A 11 3.29 -16.97 52.26
N ARG A 12 2.21 -17.61 52.72
CA ARG A 12 1.88 -19.01 52.34
C ARG A 12 1.74 -19.18 50.83
N ILE A 13 1.07 -18.24 50.15
CA ILE A 13 0.92 -18.26 48.69
C ILE A 13 2.30 -18.08 48.02
N ARG A 14 3.16 -17.19 48.53
CA ARG A 14 4.52 -16.96 48.00
C ARG A 14 5.42 -18.19 48.16
N LEU A 15 5.44 -18.81 49.33
CA LEU A 15 6.16 -20.06 49.61
C LEU A 15 5.69 -21.20 48.71
N LYS A 16 4.37 -21.36 48.54
CA LYS A 16 3.78 -22.40 47.67
C LYS A 16 4.09 -22.20 46.19
N ARG A 17 4.27 -20.95 45.73
CA ARG A 17 4.75 -20.64 44.37
C ARG A 17 6.24 -20.94 44.20
N LEU A 18 7.09 -20.57 45.16
CA LEU A 18 8.52 -20.90 45.15
C LEU A 18 8.77 -22.41 45.11
N ALA A 19 8.05 -23.18 45.94
CA ALA A 19 8.15 -24.64 45.96
C ALA A 19 7.77 -25.30 44.62
N ARG A 20 6.82 -24.71 43.86
CA ARG A 20 6.50 -25.17 42.50
C ARG A 20 7.57 -24.84 41.47
N LEU A 21 8.30 -23.73 41.64
CA LEU A 21 9.35 -23.32 40.70
C LEU A 21 10.64 -24.14 40.86
N GLY A 22 10.94 -24.62 42.07
CA GLY A 22 12.13 -25.43 42.34
C GLY A 22 12.07 -26.89 41.87
N ASN A 23 10.91 -27.39 41.41
CA ASN A 23 10.70 -28.82 41.12
C ASN A 23 10.71 -29.17 39.61
N ILE A 24 11.36 -28.37 38.77
CA ILE A 24 11.63 -28.69 37.35
C ILE A 24 13.12 -29.07 37.24
N ASN A 25 13.48 -30.25 37.76
CA ASN A 25 14.88 -30.63 37.95
C ASN A 25 15.38 -31.65 36.91
N THR A 26 16.33 -31.18 36.09
CA THR A 26 17.46 -31.84 35.41
C THR A 26 17.45 -33.35 35.01
N SER A 27 17.94 -33.58 33.78
CA SER A 27 18.80 -34.72 33.34
C SER A 27 18.15 -36.11 33.12
N PRO A 28 18.81 -37.07 32.40
CA PRO A 28 20.17 -37.04 31.81
C PRO A 28 20.24 -37.22 30.27
N ALA A 29 21.44 -37.44 29.73
CA ALA A 29 21.78 -37.37 28.29
C ALA A 29 21.74 -38.72 27.52
N GLY A 30 21.71 -38.63 26.18
CA GLY A 30 21.78 -39.78 25.25
C GLY A 30 22.39 -39.39 23.89
N ALA A 31 23.32 -40.21 23.39
CA ALA A 31 24.31 -39.91 22.35
C ALA A 31 23.81 -39.72 20.89
N SER A 32 24.66 -39.05 20.09
CA SER A 32 24.97 -39.25 18.65
C SER A 32 23.86 -39.25 17.59
N GLY A 33 23.98 -38.34 16.61
CA GLY A 33 23.26 -38.43 15.34
C GLY A 33 23.37 -37.20 14.42
N SER A 34 24.48 -37.05 13.70
CA SER A 34 24.62 -36.02 12.65
C SER A 34 24.12 -36.54 11.29
N PRO A 35 23.12 -35.91 10.63
CA PRO A 35 22.67 -36.32 9.31
C PRO A 35 23.27 -35.47 8.17
N SER A 36 23.65 -36.14 7.09
CA SER A 36 23.81 -35.64 5.70
C SER A 36 24.68 -34.41 5.42
N PRO A 37 25.68 -34.60 4.54
CA PRO A 37 25.73 -33.87 3.28
C PRO A 37 25.40 -34.81 2.11
N SER A 38 24.51 -34.40 1.21
CA SER A 38 24.19 -35.16 0.00
C SER A 38 23.80 -34.21 -1.12
N THR A 39 24.75 -33.93 -2.01
CA THR A 39 24.55 -33.12 -3.22
C THR A 39 24.15 -34.01 -4.41
N PRO A 40 23.05 -33.69 -5.11
CA PRO A 40 22.81 -34.17 -6.47
C PRO A 40 23.18 -33.06 -7.46
N VAL A 41 24.20 -33.29 -8.29
CA VAL A 41 24.50 -32.44 -9.45
C VAL A 41 23.70 -32.95 -10.65
N ASN A 42 22.86 -32.09 -11.27
CA ASN A 42 22.62 -32.13 -12.72
C ASN A 42 21.80 -30.91 -13.22
N PRO A 43 22.32 -30.13 -14.20
CA PRO A 43 21.49 -29.34 -15.12
C PRO A 43 20.94 -30.24 -16.24
N PRO A 44 19.85 -29.87 -16.93
CA PRO A 44 19.99 -29.49 -18.35
C PRO A 44 19.02 -28.31 -18.72
N PRO A 45 18.53 -28.08 -19.98
CA PRO A 45 18.96 -26.85 -20.67
C PRO A 45 17.84 -25.92 -21.20
N LYS A 46 18.18 -24.62 -21.33
CA LYS A 46 17.69 -23.76 -22.43
C LYS A 46 18.60 -23.98 -23.66
N PRO A 47 18.18 -23.74 -24.93
CA PRO A 47 17.10 -22.83 -25.34
C PRO A 47 16.19 -23.31 -26.51
N GLN A 48 15.11 -22.57 -26.81
CA GLN A 48 14.92 -21.89 -28.11
C GLN A 48 13.60 -21.08 -28.15
N PRO A 49 13.60 -19.83 -28.66
CA PRO A 49 12.36 -19.13 -29.02
C PRO A 49 11.88 -19.58 -30.41
N LYS A 50 10.57 -19.85 -30.58
CA LYS A 50 9.96 -20.03 -31.91
C LYS A 50 9.52 -18.69 -32.50
N ALA A 51 9.69 -18.56 -33.81
CA ALA A 51 9.53 -17.30 -34.53
C ALA A 51 8.06 -16.89 -34.75
N ALA A 52 7.85 -15.59 -34.96
CA ALA A 52 6.57 -15.04 -35.38
C ALA A 52 6.34 -15.22 -36.89
N PRO A 53 5.08 -15.41 -37.33
CA PRO A 53 4.67 -15.21 -38.71
C PRO A 53 3.72 -14.01 -38.84
N SER A 54 4.23 -12.89 -39.39
CA SER A 54 3.39 -11.98 -40.18
C SER A 54 3.34 -12.52 -41.61
N PRO A 55 2.16 -12.55 -42.26
CA PRO A 55 1.89 -11.51 -43.27
C PRO A 55 0.40 -11.12 -43.38
N GLY A 56 0.07 -10.06 -44.12
CA GLY A 56 -1.35 -9.77 -44.43
C GLY A 56 -1.74 -8.37 -44.91
N LEU A 57 -0.88 -7.61 -45.61
CA LEU A 57 -1.36 -6.41 -46.30
C LEU A 57 -2.17 -6.80 -47.54
N VAL A 58 -3.47 -6.46 -47.56
CA VAL A 58 -4.33 -6.57 -48.75
C VAL A 58 -5.04 -5.23 -48.96
N TYR A 59 -4.60 -4.48 -49.97
CA TYR A 59 -5.33 -3.35 -50.52
C TYR A 59 -6.30 -3.84 -51.61
N SER A 60 -7.56 -3.42 -51.56
CA SER A 60 -8.51 -3.53 -52.68
C SER A 60 -9.31 -2.24 -52.81
N HIS A 61 -9.22 -1.61 -53.98
CA HIS A 61 -9.81 -0.29 -54.26
C HIS A 61 -11.33 -0.35 -54.62
N PRO A 62 -12.05 0.78 -54.62
CA PRO A 62 -13.50 0.81 -54.41
C PRO A 62 -14.36 0.69 -55.68
N ALA A 63 -15.62 0.27 -55.49
CA ALA A 63 -16.67 0.34 -56.51
C ALA A 63 -17.71 1.43 -56.17
N ARG A 64 -17.96 2.35 -57.10
CA ARG A 64 -19.09 3.31 -57.08
C ARG A 64 -20.26 2.80 -57.93
N LYS A 65 -21.51 3.05 -57.51
CA LYS A 65 -22.75 3.32 -58.30
C LYS A 65 -23.96 3.52 -57.34
N PRO A 66 -25.15 4.03 -57.75
CA PRO A 66 -25.40 5.47 -57.83
C PRO A 66 -26.71 5.96 -57.13
N TYR A 67 -26.97 7.28 -57.22
CA TYR A 67 -28.21 8.03 -56.92
C TYR A 67 -29.45 7.52 -57.70
N GLU A 68 -30.73 7.77 -57.36
CA GLU A 68 -31.47 8.41 -56.23
C GLU A 68 -32.97 7.87 -56.26
N PRO A 69 -34.11 8.50 -55.83
CA PRO A 69 -34.37 9.82 -55.18
C PRO A 69 -35.35 9.89 -53.97
N ALA A 70 -35.19 10.97 -53.17
CA ALA A 70 -36.25 11.71 -52.44
C ALA A 70 -37.18 10.97 -51.41
N PRO A 71 -38.15 11.65 -50.73
CA PRO A 71 -37.81 12.34 -49.46
C PRO A 71 -38.73 12.00 -48.25
N ALA A 72 -38.23 12.22 -47.03
CA ALA A 72 -39.01 12.14 -45.79
C ALA A 72 -38.71 13.32 -44.84
N SER A 73 -39.73 13.77 -44.10
CA SER A 73 -39.75 15.06 -43.38
C SER A 73 -38.75 15.19 -42.22
N PRO A 74 -38.26 16.41 -41.92
CA PRO A 74 -37.39 16.67 -40.78
C PRO A 74 -38.16 16.56 -39.45
N VAL A 75 -37.99 15.43 -38.76
CA VAL A 75 -38.47 15.28 -37.38
C VAL A 75 -37.61 16.16 -36.46
N PRO A 76 -38.19 17.05 -35.63
CA PRO A 76 -37.40 17.97 -34.81
C PRO A 76 -36.57 17.19 -33.77
N ALA A 77 -35.24 17.30 -33.89
CA ALA A 77 -34.30 16.63 -33.01
C ALA A 77 -34.51 17.10 -31.56
N LYS A 78 -34.99 16.18 -30.69
CA LYS A 78 -35.10 16.44 -29.26
C LYS A 78 -33.73 16.83 -28.72
N LYS A 79 -33.59 18.08 -28.24
CA LYS A 79 -32.37 18.56 -27.58
C LYS A 79 -32.06 17.61 -26.42
N LYS A 80 -30.99 16.82 -26.53
CA LYS A 80 -30.45 16.09 -25.38
C LYS A 80 -30.02 17.13 -24.35
N THR A 81 -30.73 17.18 -23.23
CA THR A 81 -30.34 18.02 -22.09
C THR A 81 -28.90 17.65 -21.72
N GLN A 82 -27.98 18.62 -21.81
CA GLN A 82 -26.60 18.37 -21.42
C GLN A 82 -26.56 18.17 -19.91
N SER A 83 -26.32 16.93 -19.48
CA SER A 83 -26.01 16.62 -18.08
C SER A 83 -24.83 17.49 -17.65
N ALA A 84 -24.95 18.15 -16.50
CA ALA A 84 -23.85 18.91 -15.93
C ALA A 84 -22.61 18.01 -15.76
N PRO A 85 -21.38 18.56 -15.86
CA PRO A 85 -20.17 17.79 -15.58
C PRO A 85 -20.25 17.12 -14.20
N PRO A 86 -19.79 15.87 -14.03
CA PRO A 86 -19.70 15.24 -12.72
C PRO A 86 -18.78 16.08 -11.82
N LYS A 87 -19.35 16.53 -10.70
CA LYS A 87 -18.65 17.22 -9.61
C LYS A 87 -17.51 16.34 -9.07
N LEU A 88 -16.42 16.95 -8.60
CA LEU A 88 -15.42 16.20 -7.83
C LEU A 88 -15.99 15.85 -6.46
N ASP A 89 -16.13 14.56 -6.20
CA ASP A 89 -16.39 14.04 -4.86
C ASP A 89 -15.07 14.02 -4.06
N LEU A 90 -14.80 15.13 -3.36
CA LEU A 90 -13.49 15.39 -2.76
C LEU A 90 -13.07 14.30 -1.73
N PRO A 91 -13.91 13.83 -0.77
CA PRO A 91 -13.49 12.83 0.20
C PRO A 91 -13.14 11.48 -0.44
N THR A 92 -13.95 11.01 -1.39
CA THR A 92 -13.64 9.76 -2.13
C THR A 92 -12.39 9.92 -2.99
N TRP A 93 -12.20 11.09 -3.62
CA TRP A 93 -10.97 11.37 -4.37
C TRP A 93 -9.74 11.43 -3.45
N GLU A 94 -9.85 11.99 -2.25
CA GLU A 94 -8.79 12.08 -1.26
C GLU A 94 -8.40 10.71 -0.70
N ASP A 95 -9.38 9.85 -0.37
CA ASP A 95 -9.16 8.46 0.07
C ASP A 95 -8.35 7.68 -0.97
N ASN A 96 -8.76 7.78 -2.25
CA ASN A 96 -8.04 7.17 -3.37
C ASN A 96 -6.67 7.81 -3.62
N ALA A 97 -6.52 9.13 -3.45
CA ALA A 97 -5.27 9.83 -3.68
C ALA A 97 -4.21 9.47 -2.63
N ILE A 98 -4.58 9.43 -1.34
CA ILE A 98 -3.70 9.04 -0.24
C ILE A 98 -3.29 7.58 -0.38
N GLY A 99 -4.25 6.67 -0.61
CA GLY A 99 -3.98 5.26 -0.84
C GLY A 99 -3.05 5.02 -2.03
N THR A 100 -3.20 5.79 -3.12
CA THR A 100 -2.29 5.74 -4.27
C THR A 100 -0.90 6.31 -3.95
N VAL A 101 -0.81 7.44 -3.23
CA VAL A 101 0.47 8.10 -2.95
C VAL A 101 1.33 7.26 -2.00
N PHE A 102 0.76 6.69 -0.94
CA PHE A 102 1.50 5.85 0.00
C PHE A 102 1.49 4.34 -0.35
N GLN A 103 0.68 3.88 -1.32
CA GLN A 103 0.42 2.44 -1.54
C GLN A 103 -0.10 1.74 -0.28
N VAL A 104 -1.10 2.34 0.38
CA VAL A 104 -1.69 1.83 1.63
C VAL A 104 -3.21 1.74 1.58
N THR A 105 -3.79 0.87 2.41
CA THR A 105 -5.23 0.76 2.65
C THR A 105 -5.51 0.33 4.09
N LEU A 106 -6.65 0.78 4.64
CA LEU A 106 -7.20 0.28 5.90
C LEU A 106 -8.16 -0.91 5.69
N LYS A 107 -8.53 -1.19 4.44
CA LYS A 107 -9.55 -2.18 4.02
C LYS A 107 -8.86 -3.40 3.42
N LYS A 108 -8.99 -4.58 4.05
CA LYS A 108 -8.29 -5.82 3.66
C LYS A 108 -8.60 -6.25 2.22
N GLU A 109 -9.85 -6.09 1.81
CA GLU A 109 -10.41 -6.49 0.52
C GLU A 109 -9.84 -5.68 -0.66
N VAL A 110 -9.24 -4.52 -0.37
CA VAL A 110 -8.52 -3.69 -1.34
C VAL A 110 -7.10 -4.22 -1.54
N ALA A 111 -6.42 -4.61 -0.45
CA ALA A 111 -5.09 -5.19 -0.51
C ALA A 111 -5.12 -6.56 -1.20
N GLU A 112 -6.01 -7.46 -0.79
CA GLU A 112 -6.21 -8.79 -1.41
C GLU A 112 -6.45 -8.68 -2.92
N ARG A 113 -7.31 -7.74 -3.35
CA ARG A 113 -7.60 -7.49 -4.78
C ARG A 113 -6.39 -6.97 -5.57
N SER A 114 -5.46 -6.29 -4.91
CA SER A 114 -4.20 -5.83 -5.49
C SER A 114 -3.07 -6.87 -5.44
N GLY A 115 -3.32 -8.07 -4.90
CA GLY A 115 -2.24 -9.03 -4.60
C GLY A 115 -1.25 -8.49 -3.56
N PHE A 116 -1.72 -7.64 -2.64
CA PHE A 116 -0.96 -6.90 -1.65
C PHE A 116 0.10 -5.92 -2.22
N GLU A 117 -0.06 -5.43 -3.47
CA GLU A 117 0.68 -4.25 -3.95
C GLU A 117 0.28 -2.97 -3.18
N ILE A 118 -1.00 -2.88 -2.79
CA ILE A 118 -1.50 -1.89 -1.83
C ILE A 118 -1.44 -2.54 -0.45
N VAL A 119 -0.62 -1.97 0.43
CA VAL A 119 -0.31 -2.54 1.75
C VAL A 119 -1.46 -2.34 2.72
N TRP A 120 -1.94 -3.41 3.36
CA TRP A 120 -2.96 -3.32 4.40
C TRP A 120 -2.35 -2.95 5.74
N LEU A 121 -2.68 -1.77 6.26
CA LEU A 121 -2.22 -1.29 7.56
C LEU A 121 -3.13 -1.86 8.67
N LYS A 122 -3.00 -3.16 8.93
CA LYS A 122 -3.87 -3.90 9.88
C LYS A 122 -3.94 -3.23 11.25
N GLY A 123 -2.80 -3.00 11.92
CA GLY A 123 -2.77 -2.46 13.27
C GLY A 123 -3.48 -1.10 13.38
N LEU A 124 -3.18 -0.17 12.48
CA LEU A 124 -3.85 1.14 12.43
C LEU A 124 -5.34 1.03 12.09
N ALA A 125 -5.77 0.04 11.30
CA ALA A 125 -7.19 -0.22 11.06
C ALA A 125 -7.90 -0.76 12.32
N GLU A 126 -7.24 -1.61 13.11
CA GLU A 126 -7.76 -2.12 14.39
C GLU A 126 -7.79 -1.02 15.47
N GLU A 127 -6.77 -0.16 15.54
CA GLU A 127 -6.75 1.05 16.36
C GLU A 127 -7.95 1.96 16.05
N LEU A 128 -8.11 2.36 14.79
CA LEU A 128 -9.20 3.24 14.35
C LEU A 128 -10.58 2.61 14.60
N GLN A 129 -10.74 1.30 14.41
CA GLN A 129 -11.98 0.60 14.79
C GLN A 129 -12.23 0.66 16.31
N SER A 130 -11.20 0.51 17.14
CA SER A 130 -11.32 0.58 18.61
C SER A 130 -11.64 2.00 19.12
N GLU A 131 -11.18 3.04 18.41
CA GLU A 131 -11.55 4.45 18.65
C GLU A 131 -13.00 4.76 18.23
N GLY A 132 -13.65 3.88 17.43
CA GLY A 132 -14.91 4.18 16.75
C GLY A 132 -14.75 5.06 15.50
N SER A 133 -13.51 5.27 15.05
CA SER A 133 -13.14 6.06 13.87
C SER A 133 -13.46 5.30 12.56
N ALA A 134 -13.85 6.05 11.52
CA ALA A 134 -14.14 5.46 10.21
C ALA A 134 -12.86 5.10 9.45
N LEU A 135 -12.86 3.93 8.78
CA LEU A 135 -11.74 3.49 7.92
C LEU A 135 -11.73 4.22 6.56
N VAL A 136 -11.46 5.52 6.60
CA VAL A 136 -11.36 6.41 5.43
C VAL A 136 -10.02 7.13 5.47
N LEU A 137 -9.23 6.96 4.42
CA LEU A 137 -7.94 7.63 4.26
C LEU A 137 -8.20 9.13 4.03
N ASN A 138 -7.65 9.99 4.87
CA ASN A 138 -7.85 11.44 4.81
C ASN A 138 -6.61 12.20 5.32
N GLY A 139 -6.51 13.47 4.99
CA GLY A 139 -5.38 14.35 5.31
C GLY A 139 -5.17 14.65 6.78
N ASP A 140 -6.01 14.16 7.69
CA ASP A 140 -5.88 14.35 9.15
C ASP A 140 -5.31 13.09 9.82
N ILE A 141 -5.51 11.90 9.24
CA ILE A 141 -4.79 10.66 9.62
C ILE A 141 -3.56 10.36 8.74
N ALA A 142 -3.23 11.22 7.77
CA ALA A 142 -2.16 10.99 6.79
C ALA A 142 -0.77 10.79 7.42
N ASP A 143 -0.51 11.37 8.59
CA ASP A 143 0.72 11.16 9.35
C ASP A 143 0.77 9.75 9.98
N ARG A 144 -0.27 9.35 10.73
CA ARG A 144 -0.43 7.97 11.24
C ARG A 144 -0.33 6.93 10.13
N LEU A 145 -0.94 7.18 8.97
CA LEU A 145 -0.87 6.30 7.78
C LEU A 145 0.54 6.16 7.22
N LEU A 146 1.36 7.22 7.29
CA LEU A 146 2.75 7.18 6.84
C LEU A 146 3.62 6.44 7.87
N ILE A 147 3.54 6.82 9.15
CA ILE A 147 4.26 6.17 10.27
C ILE A 147 4.00 4.66 10.27
N ALA A 148 2.72 4.24 10.31
CA ALA A 148 2.34 2.82 10.37
C ALA A 148 2.73 2.03 9.10
N ARG A 149 3.09 2.69 8.00
CA ARG A 149 3.69 2.04 6.82
C ARG A 149 5.21 1.97 6.90
N LEU A 150 5.87 2.96 7.52
CA LEU A 150 7.32 2.98 7.71
C LEU A 150 7.78 2.01 8.82
N GLU A 151 6.94 1.76 9.83
CA GLU A 151 7.18 0.80 10.91
C GLU A 151 7.08 -0.68 10.48
N LEU A 152 6.64 -0.97 9.24
CA LEU A 152 6.52 -2.35 8.76
C LEU A 152 7.89 -2.95 8.36
N ASP A 153 8.40 -3.86 9.19
CA ASP A 153 9.55 -4.70 8.89
C ASP A 153 9.18 -5.93 8.04
N PRO A 154 9.65 -6.06 6.78
CA PRO A 154 9.43 -7.23 5.93
C PRO A 154 10.13 -8.51 6.42
N GLN A 155 10.97 -8.44 7.46
CA GLN A 155 11.69 -9.58 8.04
C GLN A 155 11.16 -9.98 9.44
N SER A 156 10.16 -9.26 9.95
CA SER A 156 9.51 -9.59 11.22
C SER A 156 8.69 -10.88 11.12
N MET A 157 8.76 -11.71 12.15
CA MET A 157 7.98 -12.94 12.26
C MET A 157 6.62 -12.65 12.89
N SER A 158 5.55 -13.18 12.29
CA SER A 158 4.19 -13.05 12.80
C SER A 158 3.46 -14.39 12.72
N ASP A 159 2.69 -14.72 13.76
CA ASP A 159 1.80 -15.89 13.79
C ASP A 159 0.47 -15.64 13.06
N ASP A 160 0.19 -14.42 12.64
CA ASP A 160 -1.03 -14.04 11.92
C ASP A 160 -0.88 -14.28 10.41
N LEU A 161 -1.53 -15.33 9.92
CA LEU A 161 -1.51 -15.78 8.52
C LEU A 161 -1.92 -14.70 7.52
N ASP A 162 -2.87 -13.83 7.88
CA ASP A 162 -3.29 -12.72 7.02
C ASP A 162 -2.21 -11.63 6.96
N TYR A 163 -1.53 -11.36 8.07
CA TYR A 163 -0.48 -10.34 8.16
C TYR A 163 0.85 -10.80 7.57
N VAL A 164 1.20 -12.09 7.69
CA VAL A 164 2.33 -12.71 6.97
C VAL A 164 2.22 -12.48 5.45
N SER A 165 1.00 -12.53 4.90
CA SER A 165 0.76 -12.25 3.48
C SER A 165 1.03 -10.78 3.11
N VAL A 166 0.85 -9.84 4.04
CA VAL A 166 1.21 -8.42 3.87
C VAL A 166 2.73 -8.26 3.93
N LEU A 167 3.39 -8.78 4.97
CA LEU A 167 4.85 -8.64 5.14
C LEU A 167 5.62 -9.28 3.98
N ALA A 168 5.15 -10.41 3.46
CA ALA A 168 5.76 -11.10 2.32
C ALA A 168 5.57 -10.40 0.96
N SER A 169 4.65 -9.43 0.82
CA SER A 169 4.53 -8.60 -0.39
C SER A 169 5.42 -7.37 -0.36
N LEU A 170 5.89 -6.95 0.83
CA LEU A 170 6.76 -5.79 0.97
C LEU A 170 8.13 -6.06 0.30
N PRO A 171 8.70 -5.09 -0.42
CA PRO A 171 10.04 -5.28 -1.01
C PRO A 171 11.10 -5.36 0.08
N ALA A 172 11.51 -6.58 0.47
CA ALA A 172 12.43 -6.86 1.59
C ALA A 172 13.88 -6.32 1.46
N GLN A 173 14.13 -5.47 0.47
CA GLN A 173 15.39 -4.76 0.22
C GLN A 173 15.18 -3.26 -0.07
N GLN A 174 13.97 -2.73 0.11
CA GLN A 174 13.67 -1.31 -0.03
C GLN A 174 14.03 -0.55 1.25
N THR A 175 14.81 0.53 1.14
CA THR A 175 15.02 1.45 2.28
C THR A 175 13.79 2.35 2.47
N VAL A 176 13.62 2.91 3.67
CA VAL A 176 12.57 3.90 3.92
C VAL A 176 12.70 5.11 2.97
N PHE A 177 13.92 5.55 2.69
CA PHE A 177 14.19 6.63 1.73
C PHE A 177 13.76 6.25 0.30
N GLU A 178 14.11 5.06 -0.19
CA GLU A 178 13.64 4.56 -1.49
C GLU A 178 12.10 4.51 -1.61
N TYR A 179 11.41 4.12 -0.53
CA TYR A 179 9.94 4.15 -0.45
C TYR A 179 9.40 5.59 -0.50
N LEU A 180 9.96 6.52 0.28
CA LEU A 180 9.56 7.94 0.30
C LEU A 180 9.78 8.63 -1.05
N ILE A 181 10.86 8.31 -1.75
CA ILE A 181 11.10 8.73 -3.14
C ILE A 181 10.04 8.12 -4.10
N GLY A 182 9.54 6.92 -3.81
CA GLY A 182 8.37 6.33 -4.45
C GLY A 182 7.10 7.16 -4.23
N CYS A 183 6.81 7.52 -2.98
CA CYS A 183 5.69 8.40 -2.61
C CYS A 183 5.78 9.75 -3.34
N TRP A 184 6.95 10.37 -3.38
CA TRP A 184 7.21 11.63 -4.10
C TRP A 184 6.89 11.53 -5.60
N LYS A 185 7.27 10.43 -6.25
CA LYS A 185 6.97 10.19 -7.69
C LYS A 185 5.47 10.02 -7.93
N ARG A 186 4.77 9.28 -7.06
CA ARG A 186 3.30 9.10 -7.14
C ARG A 186 2.54 10.38 -6.85
N LEU A 187 2.99 11.18 -5.87
CA LEU A 187 2.44 12.49 -5.52
C LEU A 187 2.55 13.49 -6.67
N ASN A 188 3.72 13.58 -7.33
CA ASN A 188 3.89 14.44 -8.51
C ASN A 188 3.04 13.98 -9.70
N THR A 189 2.81 12.67 -9.82
CA THR A 189 1.89 12.10 -10.83
C THR A 189 0.43 12.49 -10.53
N ALA A 190 -0.01 12.40 -9.28
CA ALA A 190 -1.34 12.82 -8.83
C ALA A 190 -1.55 14.35 -9.04
N ARG A 191 -0.58 15.18 -8.62
CA ARG A 191 -0.58 16.65 -8.85
C ARG A 191 -0.71 16.98 -10.34
N SER A 192 0.06 16.28 -11.18
CA SER A 192 0.00 16.43 -12.64
C SER A 192 -1.36 16.01 -13.22
N ALA A 193 -2.01 14.99 -12.66
CA ALA A 193 -3.35 14.57 -13.07
C ALA A 193 -4.43 15.60 -12.67
N VAL A 194 -4.35 16.19 -11.47
CA VAL A 194 -5.24 17.28 -11.05
C VAL A 194 -5.09 18.50 -11.97
N LEU A 195 -3.86 18.94 -12.26
CA LEU A 195 -3.59 20.09 -13.14
C LEU A 195 -4.07 19.87 -14.58
N LYS A 196 -3.95 18.64 -15.12
CA LYS A 196 -4.52 18.27 -16.42
C LYS A 196 -6.05 18.31 -16.41
N LYS A 197 -6.69 17.79 -15.35
CA LYS A 197 -8.16 17.82 -15.19
C LYS A 197 -8.72 19.22 -14.90
N ALA A 198 -7.91 20.14 -14.36
CA ALA A 198 -8.30 21.53 -14.09
C ALA A 198 -8.38 22.43 -15.34
N GLY A 199 -8.29 21.88 -16.55
CA GLY A 199 -8.54 22.60 -17.79
C GLY A 199 -7.34 23.29 -18.44
N ILE A 200 -6.10 23.01 -17.99
CA ILE A 200 -4.87 23.50 -18.65
C ILE A 200 -4.66 22.84 -20.04
N SER A 201 -5.48 21.85 -20.42
CA SER A 201 -5.49 21.25 -21.76
C SER A 201 -6.88 21.35 -22.42
N ASN A 202 -6.94 22.03 -23.57
CA ASN A 202 -8.15 22.57 -24.21
C ASN A 202 -9.16 21.56 -24.80
N VAL A 203 -9.08 20.25 -24.48
CA VAL A 203 -9.76 19.20 -25.27
C VAL A 203 -11.08 18.70 -24.67
N PHE A 204 -11.24 18.70 -23.34
CA PHE A 204 -12.47 18.20 -22.69
C PHE A 204 -13.12 19.21 -21.75
N LYS A 205 -14.37 19.55 -22.05
CA LYS A 205 -15.25 20.45 -21.26
C LYS A 205 -15.81 19.78 -19.99
N ILE A 206 -15.10 18.79 -19.47
CA ILE A 206 -15.45 17.91 -18.35
C ILE A 206 -14.20 17.84 -17.46
N GLY A 207 -13.98 18.92 -16.71
CA GLY A 207 -12.82 19.11 -15.85
C GLY A 207 -13.24 19.57 -14.46
N TYR A 208 -12.29 19.54 -13.52
CA TYR A 208 -12.50 20.09 -12.17
C TYR A 208 -12.67 21.61 -12.25
N THR A 209 -13.57 22.18 -11.46
CA THR A 209 -13.63 23.63 -11.26
C THR A 209 -12.35 24.13 -10.57
N PRO A 210 -12.01 25.43 -10.67
CA PRO A 210 -10.82 25.99 -10.01
C PRO A 210 -10.80 25.73 -8.50
N VAL A 211 -11.96 25.75 -7.83
CA VAL A 211 -12.09 25.50 -6.38
C VAL A 211 -11.82 24.04 -6.04
N GLU A 212 -12.42 23.10 -6.77
CA GLU A 212 -12.17 21.66 -6.59
C GLU A 212 -10.70 21.30 -6.88
N ALA A 213 -10.10 21.92 -7.90
CA ALA A 213 -8.69 21.77 -8.21
C ALA A 213 -7.79 22.34 -7.10
N GLN A 214 -8.12 23.51 -6.53
CA GLN A 214 -7.40 24.08 -5.38
C GLN A 214 -7.50 23.20 -4.13
N GLN A 215 -8.69 22.65 -3.83
CA GLN A 215 -8.90 21.72 -2.72
C GLN A 215 -8.07 20.44 -2.90
N ALA A 216 -8.11 19.84 -4.08
CA ALA A 216 -7.30 18.66 -4.41
C ALA A 216 -5.79 18.92 -4.35
N LEU A 217 -5.34 20.11 -4.80
CA LEU A 217 -3.93 20.52 -4.67
C LEU A 217 -3.52 20.76 -3.22
N GLY A 218 -4.41 21.31 -2.38
CA GLY A 218 -4.16 21.51 -0.95
C GLY A 218 -3.99 20.19 -0.18
N ALA A 219 -4.83 19.19 -0.45
CA ALA A 219 -4.66 17.85 0.10
C ALA A 219 -3.31 17.21 -0.32
N LEU A 220 -2.92 17.35 -1.59
CA LEU A 220 -1.60 16.90 -2.06
C LEU A 220 -0.43 17.70 -1.48
N GLU A 221 -0.63 18.95 -1.07
CA GLU A 221 0.39 19.78 -0.43
C GLU A 221 0.67 19.27 1.00
N LYS A 222 -0.36 18.93 1.79
CA LYS A 222 -0.20 18.24 3.10
C LYS A 222 0.67 16.98 2.96
N LEU A 223 0.35 16.12 1.98
CA LEU A 223 1.14 14.90 1.71
C LEU A 223 2.56 15.21 1.25
N ARG A 224 2.78 16.33 0.54
CA ARG A 224 4.12 16.76 0.11
C ARG A 224 4.96 17.16 1.31
N GLU A 225 4.38 17.88 2.26
CA GLU A 225 5.05 18.31 3.50
C GLU A 225 5.43 17.11 4.35
N LEU A 226 4.52 16.14 4.54
CA LEU A 226 4.82 14.87 5.23
C LEU A 226 5.97 14.11 4.55
N VAL A 227 5.88 13.83 3.24
CA VAL A 227 6.94 13.09 2.52
C VAL A 227 8.28 13.80 2.62
N VAL A 228 8.33 15.12 2.48
CA VAL A 228 9.59 15.90 2.62
C VAL A 228 10.12 15.86 4.06
N SER A 229 9.25 15.99 5.07
CA SER A 229 9.62 15.94 6.48
C SER A 229 10.26 14.59 6.84
N TYR A 230 9.58 13.47 6.56
CA TYR A 230 10.13 12.15 6.84
C TYR A 230 11.35 11.82 5.97
N THR A 231 11.44 12.33 4.75
CA THR A 231 12.68 12.19 3.94
C THR A 231 13.85 12.90 4.63
N GLY A 232 13.65 14.13 5.09
CA GLY A 232 14.67 14.88 5.82
C GLY A 232 15.04 14.25 7.17
N LEU A 233 14.08 13.64 7.86
CA LEU A 233 14.27 12.98 9.14
C LEU A 233 15.02 11.64 9.00
N THR A 234 14.61 10.76 8.08
CA THR A 234 15.33 9.49 7.80
C THR A 234 16.75 9.73 7.28
N LEU A 235 17.03 10.84 6.60
CA LEU A 235 18.39 11.22 6.22
C LEU A 235 19.27 11.67 7.40
N GLN A 236 18.68 12.05 8.54
CA GLN A 236 19.38 12.43 9.77
C GLN A 236 19.45 11.26 10.77
N GLU A 237 18.36 10.51 10.89
CA GLU A 237 18.16 9.40 11.82
C GLU A 237 17.78 8.12 11.04
N PRO A 238 18.71 7.51 10.27
CA PRO A 238 18.39 6.40 9.37
C PRO A 238 17.87 5.14 10.08
N GLU A 239 18.18 4.97 11.37
CA GLU A 239 17.76 3.84 12.20
C GLU A 239 16.40 4.06 12.90
N MET A 240 15.70 5.17 12.63
CA MET A 240 14.41 5.49 13.28
C MET A 240 13.26 4.52 12.94
N PHE A 241 13.42 3.74 11.86
CA PHE A 241 12.46 2.77 11.32
C PHE A 241 13.22 1.50 10.89
N PRO A 242 12.56 0.35 10.70
CA PRO A 242 13.18 -0.84 10.13
C PRO A 242 13.85 -0.58 8.76
N GLN A 243 15.07 -1.09 8.58
CA GLN A 243 15.85 -0.93 7.34
C GLN A 243 16.40 -2.28 6.86
N PRO A 244 16.57 -2.49 5.54
CA PRO A 244 17.14 -3.71 5.00
C PRO A 244 18.64 -3.84 5.32
N GLN A 245 19.05 -5.02 5.78
CA GLN A 245 20.46 -5.30 6.10
C GLN A 245 21.37 -5.16 4.88
N GLY A 246 22.55 -4.56 5.07
CA GLY A 246 23.62 -4.50 4.06
C GLY A 246 23.50 -3.39 3.01
N LYS A 247 22.49 -2.51 3.08
CA LYS A 247 22.43 -1.28 2.28
C LYS A 247 23.17 -0.10 2.94
N PRO A 248 23.72 0.84 2.15
CA PRO A 248 24.06 2.17 2.65
C PRO A 248 22.78 2.92 3.04
N LEU A 249 22.86 3.80 4.04
CA LEU A 249 21.71 4.51 4.60
C LEU A 249 22.03 6.00 4.84
N GLY A 250 20.98 6.81 4.98
CA GLY A 250 21.09 8.21 5.39
C GLY A 250 21.71 9.09 4.30
N PRO A 251 22.62 10.03 4.61
CA PRO A 251 23.17 10.97 3.62
C PRO A 251 23.95 10.32 2.46
N THR A 252 24.19 9.01 2.52
CA THR A 252 24.84 8.22 1.45
C THR A 252 23.86 7.70 0.39
N GLU A 253 22.56 7.94 0.55
CA GLU A 253 21.50 7.56 -0.42
C GLU A 253 21.17 8.69 -1.44
N LEU A 254 21.89 9.82 -1.41
CA LEU A 254 21.66 11.04 -2.21
C LEU A 254 22.46 11.10 -3.53
#